data_AF-A0A848ZD49-F1
#
_entry.id   AF-A0A848ZD49-F1
#
_cell.length_a   1.000
_cell.length_b   1.000
_cell.length_c   1.000
_cell.angle_alpha   90.00
_cell.angle_beta   90.00
_cell.angle_gamma   90.00
#
_symmetry.space_group_name_H-M   'P 1'
#
loop_
_entity.id
_entity.type
_entity.pdbx_description
1 polymer ?
#
loop_
_entity_poly.entity_id
_entity_poly.type
_entity_poly.pdbx_seq_one_letter_code
_entity_poly.pdbx_strand_id
1 'polypeptide(L)'
;MKKNYEIDIRWTAFPLHPNTPEEGLTLEKLFAGRFIDMGEVMAGLKKVADEEGLPFGERDMTYNSRLAQELGKWAESEGRGELFHDAMFRAYFVEGRNIGKIQELVDVARSVDLSGEEAKVVLEARGFREAVDSDWSRARS
;
A
#
# COMPACT_ATOMS: atom_id res chain seq x y z
N MET A 1 16.17 -13.45 -9.83
CA MET A 1 15.32 -14.51 -10.42
C MET A 1 14.33 -14.02 -11.50
N LYS A 2 14.01 -12.72 -11.65
CA LYS A 2 13.11 -12.17 -12.69
C LYS A 2 13.65 -12.16 -14.15
N LYS A 3 14.83 -12.72 -14.46
CA LYS A 3 15.51 -12.50 -15.75
C LYS A 3 15.25 -13.53 -16.87
N ASN A 4 14.50 -14.62 -16.63
CA ASN A 4 14.47 -15.76 -17.57
C ASN A 4 13.08 -16.23 -18.07
N TYR A 5 12.00 -15.46 -17.84
CA TYR A 5 10.67 -15.79 -18.39
C TYR A 5 9.98 -14.50 -18.85
N GLU A 6 9.41 -14.49 -20.06
CA GLU A 6 8.47 -13.44 -20.51
C GLU A 6 7.17 -13.57 -19.72
N ILE A 7 7.14 -12.94 -18.54
CA ILE A 7 5.95 -12.88 -17.68
C ILE A 7 5.51 -11.43 -17.64
N ASP A 8 4.28 -11.16 -18.06
CA ASP A 8 3.63 -9.88 -17.88
C ASP A 8 3.06 -9.79 -16.45
N ILE A 9 3.57 -8.85 -15.65
CA ILE A 9 3.14 -8.66 -14.26
C ILE A 9 2.12 -7.53 -14.24
N ARG A 10 0.88 -7.87 -13.88
CA ARG A 10 -0.20 -6.89 -13.67
C ARG A 10 -0.52 -6.71 -12.19
N TRP A 11 -0.37 -5.50 -11.70
CA TRP A 11 -0.82 -5.11 -10.37
C TRP A 11 -2.35 -5.02 -10.30
N THR A 12 -2.93 -5.61 -9.26
CA THR A 12 -4.38 -5.63 -9.02
C THR A 12 -4.65 -5.17 -7.59
N ALA A 13 -5.47 -4.13 -7.42
CA ALA A 13 -5.83 -3.61 -6.11
C ALA A 13 -6.76 -4.58 -5.37
N PHE A 14 -6.53 -4.78 -4.06
CA PHE A 14 -7.32 -5.68 -3.22
C PHE A 14 -7.86 -4.96 -1.96
N PRO A 15 -9.16 -5.10 -1.63
CA PRO A 15 -9.77 -4.46 -0.46
C PRO A 15 -9.61 -5.29 0.81
N LEU A 16 -8.42 -5.31 1.42
CA LEU A 16 -8.22 -6.09 2.66
C LEU A 16 -9.04 -5.53 3.84
N HIS A 17 -8.90 -4.24 4.12
CA HIS A 17 -9.63 -3.53 5.18
C HIS A 17 -10.20 -2.20 4.66
N PRO A 18 -11.21 -2.23 3.77
CA PRO A 18 -11.70 -1.03 3.09
C PRO A 18 -12.36 -0.01 4.03
N ASN A 19 -12.80 -0.46 5.21
CA ASN A 19 -13.48 0.36 6.22
C ASN A 19 -12.55 0.95 7.28
N THR A 20 -11.21 0.79 7.15
CA THR A 20 -10.28 1.45 8.07
C THR A 20 -10.44 2.97 7.96
N PRO A 21 -10.61 3.70 9.07
CA PRO A 21 -10.72 5.16 9.05
C PRO A 21 -9.41 5.81 8.60
N GLU A 22 -9.46 7.10 8.23
CA GLU A 22 -8.31 7.82 7.69
C GLU A 22 -7.15 7.91 8.70
N GLU A 23 -7.47 8.14 9.97
CA GLU A 23 -6.51 8.14 11.08
C GLU A 23 -5.85 6.79 11.33
N GLY A 24 -6.40 5.71 10.76
CA GLY A 24 -5.95 4.33 10.96
C GLY A 24 -6.53 3.68 12.20
N LEU A 25 -6.15 2.42 12.41
CA LEU A 25 -6.49 1.64 13.59
C LEU A 25 -5.23 0.94 14.09
N THR A 26 -5.15 0.71 15.40
CA THR A 26 -4.12 -0.19 15.92
C THR A 26 -4.47 -1.62 15.51
N LEU A 27 -3.46 -2.47 15.38
CA LEU A 27 -3.66 -3.88 15.04
C LEU A 27 -4.39 -4.61 16.16
N GLU A 28 -4.17 -4.25 17.43
CA GLU A 28 -4.92 -4.81 18.56
C GLU A 28 -6.42 -4.51 18.41
N LYS A 29 -6.79 -3.30 18.00
CA LYS A 29 -8.20 -2.95 17.74
C LYS A 29 -8.76 -3.69 16.53
N LEU A 30 -7.97 -3.81 15.45
CA LEU A 30 -8.39 -4.52 14.24
C LEU A 30 -8.68 -6.00 14.52
N PHE A 31 -7.87 -6.64 15.36
CA PHE A 31 -7.99 -8.05 15.72
C PHE A 31 -8.66 -8.29 17.07
N ALA A 32 -9.24 -7.25 17.68
CA ALA A 32 -9.94 -7.36 18.95
C ALA A 32 -11.02 -8.45 18.91
N GLY A 33 -11.09 -9.25 19.98
CA GLY A 33 -12.02 -10.38 20.07
C GLY A 33 -11.59 -11.64 19.31
N ARG A 34 -10.41 -11.64 18.67
CA ARG A 34 -9.76 -12.84 18.15
C ARG A 34 -8.66 -13.28 19.13
N PHE A 35 -8.52 -14.58 19.33
CA PHE A 35 -7.40 -15.16 20.10
C PHE A 35 -6.13 -15.15 19.25
N ILE A 36 -5.61 -13.96 18.95
CA ILE A 36 -4.39 -13.75 18.15
C ILE A 36 -3.37 -13.03 19.03
N ASP A 37 -2.21 -13.64 19.21
CA ASP A 37 -1.05 -12.96 19.80
C ASP A 37 -0.35 -12.13 18.71
N MET A 38 -0.63 -10.83 18.70
CA MET A 38 -0.03 -9.92 17.72
C MET A 38 1.49 -9.82 17.85
N GLY A 39 2.05 -10.04 19.04
CA GLY A 39 3.50 -10.05 19.25
C GLY A 39 4.16 -11.23 18.55
N GLU A 40 3.57 -12.42 18.68
CA GLU A 40 4.06 -13.63 17.98
C GLU A 40 3.93 -13.48 16.46
N VAL A 41 2.81 -12.96 15.96
CA VAL A 41 2.59 -12.72 14.53
C VAL A 41 3.63 -11.74 13.97
N MET A 42 3.87 -10.61 14.64
CA MET A 42 4.85 -9.61 14.18
C MET A 42 6.28 -10.15 14.27
N ALA A 43 6.62 -10.89 15.31
CA ALA A 43 7.93 -11.54 15.43
C ALA A 43 8.17 -12.55 14.29
N GLY A 44 7.15 -13.32 13.92
CA GLY A 44 7.20 -14.23 12.77
C GLY A 44 7.42 -13.50 11.45
N LEU A 45 6.66 -12.42 11.20
CA LEU A 45 6.82 -11.59 9.99
C LEU A 45 8.21 -10.96 9.90
N LYS A 46 8.70 -10.39 11.00
CA LYS A 46 10.03 -9.79 11.06
C LYS A 46 11.12 -10.83 10.78
N LYS A 47 11.01 -12.03 11.35
CA LYS A 47 11.98 -13.11 11.11
C LYS A 47 12.06 -13.48 9.63
N VAL A 48 10.91 -13.67 8.97
CA VAL A 48 10.87 -13.99 7.53
C VAL A 48 11.46 -12.86 6.70
N ALA A 49 11.17 -11.60 7.04
CA ALA A 49 11.75 -10.46 6.35
C ALA A 49 13.29 -10.41 6.50
N ASP A 50 13.80 -10.64 7.72
CA ASP A 50 15.25 -10.70 7.99
C ASP A 50 15.93 -11.84 7.20
N GLU A 51 15.29 -13.01 7.09
CA GLU A 51 15.79 -14.17 6.32
C GLU A 51 15.87 -13.87 4.81
N GLU A 52 14.93 -13.10 4.29
CA GLU A 52 14.88 -12.68 2.88
C GLU A 52 15.65 -11.38 2.60
N GLY A 53 16.27 -10.77 3.62
CA GLY A 53 16.98 -9.49 3.50
C GLY A 53 16.06 -8.30 3.17
N LEU A 54 14.77 -8.40 3.51
CA LEU A 54 13.78 -7.36 3.30
C LEU A 54 13.68 -6.47 4.54
N PRO A 55 13.69 -5.13 4.38
CA PRO A 55 13.48 -4.24 5.52
C PRO A 55 12.04 -4.40 6.05
N PHE A 56 11.90 -4.45 7.37
CA PHE A 56 10.60 -4.49 8.04
C PHE A 56 10.67 -3.63 9.31
N GLY A 57 9.78 -2.64 9.41
CA GLY A 57 9.71 -1.71 10.52
C GLY A 57 8.89 -2.23 11.70
N GLU A 58 8.93 -1.50 12.80
CA GLU A 58 7.94 -1.70 13.86
C GLU A 58 6.57 -1.25 13.35
N ARG A 59 5.56 -2.12 13.51
CA ARG A 59 4.23 -1.89 12.98
C ARG A 59 3.15 -2.31 13.97
N ASP A 60 2.50 -1.32 14.54
CA ASP A 60 1.37 -1.42 15.45
C ASP A 60 0.06 -0.86 14.83
N MET A 61 0.16 -0.17 13.70
CA MET A 61 -0.95 0.47 13.01
C MET A 61 -1.29 -0.19 11.67
N THR A 62 -2.55 -0.03 11.26
CA THR A 62 -3.03 -0.27 9.90
C THR A 62 -3.70 1.00 9.38
N TYR A 63 -3.48 1.31 8.12
CA TYR A 63 -4.04 2.49 7.45
C TYR A 63 -4.86 2.09 6.24
N ASN A 64 -5.81 2.95 5.86
CA ASN A 64 -6.63 2.71 4.69
C ASN A 64 -5.78 2.87 3.42
N SER A 65 -5.70 1.82 2.60
CA SER A 65 -4.89 1.81 1.38
C SER A 65 -5.63 2.29 0.14
N ARG A 66 -6.91 2.71 0.25
CA ARG A 66 -7.74 3.06 -0.91
C ARG A 66 -7.11 4.17 -1.76
N LEU A 67 -6.70 5.27 -1.13
CA LEU A 67 -6.07 6.39 -1.86
C LEU A 67 -4.70 6.01 -2.41
N ALA A 68 -3.91 5.22 -1.67
CA ALA A 68 -2.64 4.68 -2.15
C ALA A 68 -2.81 3.81 -3.40
N GLN A 69 -3.85 2.97 -3.44
CA GLN A 69 -4.18 2.13 -4.60
C GLN A 69 -4.60 2.97 -5.81
N GLU A 70 -5.41 4.02 -5.60
CA GLU A 70 -5.78 4.94 -6.69
C GLU A 70 -4.57 5.67 -7.25
N LEU A 71 -3.68 6.18 -6.38
CA LEU A 71 -2.46 6.83 -6.82
C LEU A 71 -1.48 5.85 -7.49
N GLY A 72 -1.46 4.58 -7.07
CA GLY A 72 -0.69 3.53 -7.74
C GLY A 72 -1.14 3.28 -9.18
N LYS A 73 -2.45 3.30 -9.46
CA LYS A 73 -2.97 3.21 -10.82
C LYS A 73 -2.58 4.39 -11.69
N TRP A 74 -2.54 5.58 -11.10
CA TRP A 74 -2.01 6.76 -11.78
C TRP A 74 -0.51 6.64 -12.05
N ALA A 75 0.29 6.22 -11.07
CA ALA A 75 1.72 6.00 -11.26
C ALA A 75 2.00 4.96 -12.35
N GLU A 76 1.17 3.93 -12.48
CA GLU A 76 1.21 2.97 -13.59
C GLU A 76 0.97 3.65 -14.94
N SER A 77 0.00 4.57 -15.07
CA SER A 77 -0.24 5.31 -16.32
C SER A 77 0.90 6.26 -16.68
N GLU A 78 1.65 6.74 -15.68
CA GLU A 78 2.86 7.56 -15.85
C GLU A 78 4.13 6.72 -16.11
N GLY A 79 4.01 5.39 -16.23
CA GLY A 79 5.16 4.49 -16.43
C GLY A 79 6.08 4.37 -15.22
N ARG A 80 5.63 4.78 -14.04
CA ARG A 80 6.36 4.76 -12.76
C ARG A 80 5.79 3.77 -11.74
N GLY A 81 4.86 2.91 -12.17
CA GLY A 81 4.15 1.97 -11.30
C GLY A 81 5.08 1.12 -10.40
N GLU A 82 6.10 0.45 -10.97
CA GLU A 82 7.01 -0.40 -10.18
C GLU A 82 7.74 0.40 -9.08
N LEU A 83 8.36 1.53 -9.46
CA LEU A 83 9.06 2.40 -8.51
C LEU A 83 8.12 2.93 -7.42
N PHE A 84 6.91 3.33 -7.81
CA PHE A 84 5.91 3.83 -6.88
C PHE A 84 5.44 2.74 -5.91
N HIS A 85 5.17 1.52 -6.38
CA HIS A 85 4.77 0.40 -5.51
C HIS A 85 5.87 0.07 -4.51
N ASP A 86 7.13 0.00 -4.94
CA ASP A 86 8.28 -0.22 -4.05
C ASP A 86 8.41 0.89 -2.99
N ALA A 87 8.29 2.15 -3.40
CA ALA A 87 8.32 3.29 -2.48
C ALA A 87 7.13 3.28 -1.49
N MET A 88 5.93 2.89 -1.96
CA MET A 88 4.74 2.79 -1.13
C MET A 88 4.86 1.65 -0.11
N PHE A 89 5.39 0.50 -0.51
CA PHE A 89 5.66 -0.61 0.40
C PHE A 89 6.65 -0.22 1.48
N ARG A 90 7.72 0.51 1.11
CA ARG A 90 8.67 1.04 2.08
C ARG A 90 8.00 2.02 3.05
N ALA A 91 7.28 3.01 2.53
CA ALA A 91 6.58 4.01 3.35
C ALA A 91 5.64 3.35 4.37
N TYR A 92 4.93 2.29 3.98
CA TYR A 92 3.96 1.61 4.84
C TYR A 92 4.59 0.57 5.78
N PHE A 93 5.37 -0.39 5.26
CA PHE A 93 5.86 -1.53 6.02
C PHE A 93 7.20 -1.29 6.73
N VAL A 94 7.97 -0.30 6.30
CA VAL A 94 9.27 0.02 6.90
C VAL A 94 9.17 1.28 7.76
N GLU A 95 8.53 2.31 7.24
CA GLU A 95 8.49 3.64 7.87
C GLU A 95 7.23 3.89 8.70
N GLY A 96 6.21 3.01 8.61
CA GLY A 96 4.97 3.13 9.38
C GLY A 96 4.13 4.37 9.02
N ARG A 97 4.30 4.92 7.81
CA ARG A 97 3.62 6.16 7.38
C ARG A 97 2.13 5.92 7.13
N ASN A 98 1.30 6.91 7.47
CA ASN A 98 -0.14 6.84 7.22
C ASN A 98 -0.47 7.12 5.75
N ILE A 99 -0.50 6.05 4.96
CA ILE A 99 -0.85 6.06 3.53
C ILE A 99 -2.33 6.37 3.23
N GLY A 100 -3.15 6.61 4.26
CA GLY A 100 -4.50 7.16 4.11
C GLY A 100 -4.51 8.67 3.92
N LYS A 101 -3.39 9.37 4.17
CA LYS A 101 -3.29 10.84 4.09
C LYS A 101 -2.73 11.29 2.75
N ILE A 102 -3.39 12.26 2.13
CA ILE A 102 -2.98 12.85 0.83
C ILE A 102 -1.53 13.34 0.87
N GLN A 103 -1.13 14.06 1.92
CA GLN A 103 0.23 14.63 1.99
C GLN A 103 1.31 13.54 1.98
N GLU A 104 1.10 12.45 2.73
CA GLU A 104 2.04 11.32 2.75
C GLU A 104 2.19 10.70 1.36
N LEU A 105 1.07 10.52 0.66
CA LEU A 105 1.03 9.97 -0.70
C LEU A 105 1.72 10.88 -1.72
N VAL A 106 1.52 12.20 -1.62
CA VAL A 106 2.20 13.20 -2.46
C VAL A 106 3.72 13.14 -2.26
N ASP A 107 4.17 13.00 -1.02
CA ASP A 107 5.60 12.91 -0.72
C ASP A 107 6.21 11.59 -1.22
N VAL A 108 5.45 10.49 -1.22
CA VAL A 108 5.88 9.24 -1.87
C VAL A 108 5.91 9.37 -3.39
N ALA A 109 4.95 10.05 -4.02
CA ALA A 109 4.99 10.30 -5.46
C ALA A 109 6.25 11.10 -5.85
N ARG A 110 6.55 12.16 -5.10
CA ARG A 110 7.75 12.98 -5.32
C ARG A 110 9.06 12.20 -5.20
N SER A 111 9.13 11.21 -4.31
CA SER A 111 10.35 10.41 -4.14
C SER A 111 10.66 9.49 -5.33
N VAL A 112 9.70 9.30 -6.23
CA VAL A 112 9.85 8.49 -7.46
C VAL A 112 9.74 9.33 -8.74
N ASP A 113 10.07 10.63 -8.64
CA ASP A 113 10.08 11.62 -9.72
C ASP A 113 8.69 11.88 -10.36
N LEU A 114 7.60 11.64 -9.64
CA LEU A 114 6.26 12.04 -10.06
C LEU A 114 5.92 13.46 -9.55
N SER A 115 5.10 14.19 -10.32
CA SER A 115 4.63 15.51 -9.93
C SER A 115 3.74 15.44 -8.69
N GLY A 116 4.14 16.14 -7.63
CA GLY A 116 3.36 16.18 -6.39
C GLY A 116 2.05 16.96 -6.56
N GLU A 117 2.05 17.99 -7.41
CA GLU A 117 0.87 18.79 -7.74
C GLU A 117 -0.15 17.95 -8.49
N GLU A 118 0.27 17.17 -9.49
CA GLU A 118 -0.62 16.28 -10.22
C GLU A 118 -1.12 15.13 -9.34
N ALA A 119 -0.24 14.52 -8.53
CA ALA A 119 -0.63 13.50 -7.56
C ALA A 119 -1.74 14.00 -6.63
N LYS A 120 -1.61 15.24 -6.13
CA LYS A 120 -2.62 15.88 -5.29
C LYS A 120 -3.94 16.06 -6.04
N VAL A 121 -3.90 16.58 -7.27
CA VAL A 121 -5.11 16.75 -8.11
C VAL A 121 -5.80 15.41 -8.36
N VAL A 122 -5.04 14.37 -8.71
CA VAL A 122 -5.56 13.02 -8.95
C VAL A 122 -6.26 12.45 -7.72
N LEU A 123 -5.64 12.62 -6.55
CA LEU A 123 -6.18 12.18 -5.26
C LEU A 123 -7.46 12.93 -4.88
N GLU A 124 -7.45 14.26 -4.99
CA GLU A 124 -8.61 15.10 -4.64
C GLU A 124 -9.78 14.87 -5.60
N ALA A 125 -9.49 14.70 -6.90
CA ALA A 125 -10.49 14.40 -7.92
C ALA A 125 -10.93 12.91 -7.92
N ARG A 126 -10.22 12.04 -7.21
CA ARG A 126 -10.45 10.58 -7.19
C ARG A 126 -10.43 9.97 -8.60
N GLY A 127 -9.50 10.44 -9.44
CA GLY A 127 -9.48 10.15 -10.88
C GLY A 127 -9.35 8.67 -11.25
N PHE A 128 -8.78 7.85 -10.36
CA PHE A 128 -8.58 6.41 -10.57
C PHE A 128 -9.51 5.52 -9.71
N ARG A 129 -10.54 6.13 -9.10
CA ARG A 129 -11.51 5.41 -8.26
C ARG A 129 -12.14 4.22 -8.98
N GLU A 130 -12.57 4.41 -10.23
CA GLU A 130 -13.25 3.38 -11.02
C GLU A 130 -12.32 2.21 -11.37
N ALA A 131 -11.03 2.49 -11.65
CA ALA A 131 -10.05 1.46 -11.91
C ALA A 131 -9.83 0.57 -10.68
N VAL A 132 -9.74 1.18 -9.49
CA VAL A 132 -9.63 0.43 -8.23
C VAL A 132 -10.91 -0.33 -7.91
N ASP A 133 -12.09 0.25 -8.15
CA ASP A 133 -13.38 -0.44 -7.95
C ASP A 133 -13.51 -1.65 -8.87
N SER A 134 -13.02 -1.56 -10.12
CA SER A 134 -12.98 -2.69 -11.05
C SER A 134 -12.11 -3.84 -10.54
N ASP A 135 -10.91 -3.52 -10.05
CA ASP A 135 -9.99 -4.51 -9.45
C ASP A 135 -10.62 -5.15 -8.20
N TRP A 136 -11.23 -4.34 -7.32
CA TRP A 136 -11.91 -4.82 -6.12
C TRP A 136 -13.13 -5.70 -6.41
N SER A 137 -13.84 -5.44 -7.50
CA SER A 137 -14.95 -6.26 -7.95
C SER A 137 -14.45 -7.63 -8.43
N ARG A 138 -13.40 -7.64 -9.26
CA ARG A 138 -12.77 -8.86 -9.78
C ARG A 138 -12.21 -9.75 -8.68
N ALA A 139 -11.63 -9.16 -7.63
CA ALA A 139 -11.07 -9.93 -6.52
C ALA A 139 -12.12 -10.64 -5.65
N ARG A 140 -13.41 -10.32 -5.81
CA ARG A 140 -14.54 -10.90 -5.05
C ARG A 140 -15.30 -11.98 -5.82
N SER A 141 -15.07 -12.12 -7.12
CA SER A 141 -15.64 -13.17 -7.98
C SER A 141 -14.74 -14.39 -8.03
#